data_AF-A0A952VEP4-F1
#
_entry.id   AF-A0A952VEP4-F1
#
_cell.length_a   1.000
_cell.length_b   1.000
_cell.length_c   1.000
_cell.angle_alpha   90.00
_cell.angle_beta   90.00
_cell.angle_gamma   90.00
#
_symmetry.space_group_name_H-M   'P 1'
#
loop_
_entity.id
_entity.type
_entity.pdbx_description
1 polymer ?
#
loop_
_entity_poly.entity_id
_entity_poly.type
_entity_poly.pdbx_seq_one_letter_code
_entity_poly.pdbx_strand_id
1 'polypeptide(L)' 'MAPVSTASPFYGPPDIVLYHADCFDGFGAAWAVWKKFPNARFLPVKHGQPPPPDLNDRRVLIV' A
#
# COMPACT_ATOMS: atom_id res chain seq x y z
N MET A 1 -5.50 -0.94 29.28
CA MET A 1 -4.31 -1.14 28.41
C MET A 1 -4.69 -2.24 27.44
N ALA A 2 -4.92 -1.92 26.16
CA ALA A 2 -5.32 -2.93 25.17
C ALA A 2 -4.14 -3.89 24.89
N PRO A 3 -4.40 -5.19 24.65
CA PRO A 3 -3.33 -6.13 24.36
C PRO A 3 -2.64 -5.75 23.04
N VAL A 4 -1.31 -5.60 23.09
CA VAL A 4 -0.49 -5.41 21.89
C VAL A 4 -0.46 -6.75 21.15
N SER A 5 -0.99 -6.77 19.93
CA SER A 5 -0.95 -7.96 19.07
C SER A 5 0.50 -8.39 18.79
N THR A 6 0.79 -9.67 18.98
CA THR A 6 2.09 -10.29 18.71
C THR A 6 2.29 -10.69 17.24
N ALA A 7 1.25 -10.54 16.40
CA ALA A 7 1.35 -10.83 14.97
C ALA A 7 2.17 -9.73 14.29
N SER A 8 3.16 -10.12 13.48
CA SER A 8 3.97 -9.16 12.73
C SER A 8 3.06 -8.30 11.84
N PRO A 9 3.09 -6.96 11.94
CA PRO A 9 2.22 -6.08 11.16
C PRO A 9 2.47 -6.16 9.65
N PHE A 10 3.55 -6.84 9.25
CA PHE A 10 3.96 -7.04 7.87
C PHE A 10 3.51 -8.38 7.25
N TYR A 11 2.92 -9.30 8.04
CA TYR A 11 2.41 -10.56 7.51
C TYR A 11 0.94 -10.44 7.09
N GLY A 12 0.65 -10.77 5.83
CA GLY A 12 -0.70 -10.74 5.25
C GLY A 12 -0.78 -9.94 3.94
N PRO A 13 -1.98 -9.88 3.32
CA PRO A 13 -2.22 -9.02 2.16
C PRO A 13 -2.12 -7.53 2.56
N PRO A 14 -1.68 -6.63 1.67
CA PRO A 14 -1.70 -5.19 1.93
C PRO A 14 -3.14 -4.67 1.87
N ASP A 15 -3.45 -3.69 2.71
CA ASP A 15 -4.70 -2.93 2.60
C ASP A 15 -4.59 -1.89 1.49
N ILE A 16 -3.42 -1.26 1.38
CA ILE A 16 -3.16 -0.13 0.48
C ILE A 16 -1.85 -0.37 -0.25
N VAL A 17 -1.83 -0.08 -1.54
CA VAL A 17 -0.65 -0.06 -2.40
C VAL A 17 -0.51 1.35 -2.96
N LEU A 18 0.55 2.05 -2.56
CA LEU A 18 0.93 3.34 -3.14
C LEU A 18 1.90 3.07 -4.28
N TYR A 19 1.68 3.68 -5.44
CA TYR A 19 2.58 3.53 -6.58
C TYR A 19 2.91 4.88 -7.21
N HIS A 20 4.11 5.01 -7.75
CA HIS A 20 4.53 6.24 -8.40
C HIS A 20 3.65 6.58 -9.62
N ALA A 21 2.97 7.73 -9.56
CA ALA A 21 2.10 8.21 -10.62
C ALA A 21 2.89 8.60 -11.87
N ASP A 22 2.25 8.53 -13.04
CA ASP A 22 2.82 8.91 -14.34
C ASP A 22 4.12 8.18 -14.70
N CYS A 23 4.34 6.99 -14.12
CA CYS A 23 5.50 6.15 -14.35
C CYS A 23 5.08 4.73 -14.75
N PHE A 24 5.60 4.25 -15.88
CA PHE A 24 5.32 2.89 -16.36
C PHE A 24 5.83 1.82 -15.41
N ASP A 25 6.97 2.06 -14.75
CA ASP A 25 7.53 1.14 -13.76
C ASP A 25 6.63 1.02 -12.53
N GLY A 26 6.22 2.16 -11.96
CA GLY A 26 5.28 2.20 -10.83
C GLY A 26 3.93 1.55 -11.17
N PHE A 27 3.38 1.80 -12.35
CA PHE A 27 2.16 1.13 -12.81
C PHE A 27 2.36 -0.38 -13.01
N GLY A 28 3.47 -0.80 -13.60
CA GLY A 28 3.78 -2.21 -13.81
C GLY A 28 3.91 -2.98 -12.50
N ALA A 29 4.60 -2.39 -11.52
CA ALA A 29 4.71 -2.95 -10.17
C ALA A 29 3.35 -3.02 -9.47
N ALA A 30 2.54 -1.97 -9.54
CA ALA A 30 1.17 -1.97 -9.01
C ALA A 30 0.31 -3.07 -9.64
N TRP A 31 0.40 -3.25 -10.97
CA TRP A 31 -0.29 -4.31 -11.67
C TRP A 31 0.14 -5.70 -11.21
N ALA A 32 1.44 -5.95 -11.05
CA ALA A 32 1.95 -7.22 -10.53
C ALA A 32 1.43 -7.53 -9.12
N VAL A 33 1.33 -6.50 -8.26
CA VAL A 33 0.74 -6.62 -6.92
C VAL A 33 -0.75 -6.90 -6.99
N TRP A 34 -1.50 -6.22 -7.87
CA TRP A 34 -2.94 -6.43 -8.08
C TRP A 34 -3.27 -7.87 -8.48
N LYS A 35 -2.42 -8.50 -9.30
CA LYS A 35 -2.57 -9.91 -9.67
C LYS A 35 -2.55 -10.86 -8.46
N LYS A 36 -1.86 -10.49 -7.37
CA LYS A 36 -1.77 -11.28 -6.13
C LYS A 36 -2.79 -10.83 -5.07
N PHE A 37 -3.08 -9.54 -4.98
CA PHE A 37 -3.93 -8.93 -3.96
C PHE A 37 -4.98 -8.02 -4.60
N PRO A 38 -6.00 -8.59 -5.26
CA PRO A 38 -7.00 -7.82 -6.00
C PRO A 38 -7.90 -6.95 -5.11
N ASN A 39 -7.95 -7.26 -3.80
CA ASN A 39 -8.75 -6.54 -2.82
C ASN A 39 -8.02 -5.34 -2.19
N ALA A 40 -6.72 -5.17 -2.48
CA ALA A 40 -5.98 -4.02 -1.98
C ALA A 40 -6.41 -2.73 -2.70
N ARG A 41 -6.33 -1.58 -2.01
CA ARG A 41 -6.60 -0.28 -2.61
C ARG A 41 -5.34 0.28 -3.27
N PHE A 42 -5.38 0.55 -4.57
CA PHE A 42 -4.24 1.09 -5.32
C PHE A 42 -4.38 2.61 -5.47
N LEU A 43 -3.38 3.36 -5.00
CA LEU A 43 -3.38 4.82 -5.03
C LEU A 43 -2.14 5.33 -5.77
N PRO A 44 -2.30 6.09 -6.88
CA PRO A 44 -1.19 6.79 -7.51
C PRO A 44 -0.73 7.94 -6.61
N VAL A 45 0.58 8.06 -6.40
CA VAL A 45 1.18 9.13 -5.58
C VAL A 45 2.31 9.83 -6.34
N LYS A 46 2.49 11.12 -6.05
CA LYS A 46 3.56 11.95 -6.62
C LYS A 46 4.50 12.41 -5.53
N HIS A 47 5.79 12.42 -5.84
CA HIS A 47 6.79 13.00 -4.95
C HIS A 47 6.48 14.49 -4.68
N GLY A 48 6.69 14.93 -3.44
CA GLY A 48 6.43 16.30 -3.00
C GLY A 48 4.96 16.59 -2.66
N GLN A 49 4.04 15.63 -2.83
CA GLN A 49 2.69 15.72 -2.30
C GLN A 49 2.58 15.07 -0.92
N PRO A 50 1.69 15.58 -0.04
CA PRO A 50 1.43 14.92 1.23
C PRO A 50 0.91 13.49 1.01
N PRO A 51 1.16 12.58 1.95
CA PRO A 51 0.63 11.23 1.87
C PRO A 51 -0.90 11.25 1.87
N PRO A 52 -1.55 10.26 1.23
CA PRO A 52 -3.01 10.13 1.28
C PRO A 52 -3.55 10.11 2.71
N PRO A 53 -4.76 10.62 2.96
CA PRO A 53 -5.42 10.44 4.24
C PRO A 53 -5.72 8.94 4.50
N ASP A 54 -6.00 8.61 5.76
CA ASP A 54 -6.46 7.27 6.19
C ASP A 54 -5.43 6.13 6.07
N LEU A 55 -4.15 6.42 6.34
CA LEU A 55 -3.09 5.40 6.40
C LEU A 55 -2.91 4.78 7.80
N ASN A 56 -3.52 5.35 8.84
CA ASN A 56 -3.36 4.89 10.21
C ASN A 56 -3.82 3.43 10.37
N ASP A 57 -3.02 2.62 11.06
CA ASP A 57 -3.27 1.19 11.33
C ASP A 57 -3.49 0.32 10.07
N ARG A 58 -3.09 0.81 8.88
CA ARG A 58 -3.16 0.08 7.61
C ARG A 58 -1.81 -0.52 7.23
N ARG A 59 -1.84 -1.69 6.60
CA ARG A 59 -0.66 -2.26 5.95
C ARG A 59 -0.49 -1.62 4.56
N VAL A 60 0.47 -0.70 4.48
CA VAL A 60 0.80 0.01 3.25
C VAL A 60 2.00 -0.64 2.57
N LEU A 61 1.84 -0.98 1.29
CA LEU A 61 2.94 -1.36 0.39
C LEU A 61 3.22 -0.19 -0.54
N ILE A 62 4.50 0.13 -0.77
CA ILE A 62 4.91 1.19 -1.69
C ILE A 62 5.74 0.55 -2.80
N VAL A 63 5.42 0.88 -4.05
CA VAL A 63 6.12 0.40 -5.26
C VAL A 63 6.51 1.54 -6.19
#